data_AF-A0A2V1CLP2-F1
#
_entry.id   AF-A0A2V1CLP2-F1
#
_cell.length_a   1.000
_cell.length_b   1.000
_cell.length_c   1.000
_cell.angle_alpha   90.00
_cell.angle_beta   90.00
_cell.angle_gamma   90.00
#
_symmetry.space_group_name_H-M   'P 1'
#
loop_
_entity.id
_entity.type
_entity.pdbx_description
1 polymer ?
#
loop_
_entity_poly.entity_id
_entity_poly.type
_entity_poly.pdbx_seq_one_letter_code
_entity_poly.pdbx_strand_id
1 'polypeptide(L)'
;MATKPPPPSALSPFIFEPIAASTKAHFDRIPWAKQYTSDPTLQPYTTAARIPKARSTADTFCAITLNTKDTVTVWQSWWKPAPSPSPRGPNPEEGQKKFGESIALLSFSSGLNGHPDTIHGGFLGVILDELIGNAAEYERPHDKSTMTAYLKVDYKRPVATPGTLAVRTWVEKVQGRKIWGRGEVLDKDSNVCATGEALFIVVERVKGAGDGSKL
;
A
#
# COMPACT_ATOMS: atom_id res chain seq x y z
N MET A 1 -22.94 -14.00 -0.94
CA MET A 1 -22.10 -13.51 -2.05
C MET A 1 -21.60 -12.13 -1.66
N ALA A 2 -20.28 -11.93 -1.57
CA ALA A 2 -19.74 -10.60 -1.27
C ALA A 2 -20.05 -9.66 -2.44
N THR A 3 -20.74 -8.56 -2.17
CA THR A 3 -21.15 -7.58 -3.18
C THR A 3 -19.97 -6.69 -3.56
N LYS A 4 -19.87 -6.31 -4.83
CA LYS A 4 -18.88 -5.35 -5.34
C LYS A 4 -18.90 -4.08 -4.46
N PRO A 5 -17.74 -3.54 -4.05
CA PRO A 5 -17.67 -2.37 -3.19
C PRO A 5 -18.25 -1.14 -3.89
N PRO A 6 -18.73 -0.13 -3.13
CA PRO A 6 -19.21 1.12 -3.71
C PRO A 6 -18.10 1.78 -4.54
N PRO A 7 -18.43 2.54 -5.59
CA PRO A 7 -17.43 3.22 -6.40
C PRO A 7 -16.56 4.13 -5.50
N PRO A 8 -15.26 4.24 -5.78
CA PRO A 8 -14.38 5.11 -5.00
C PRO A 8 -14.82 6.57 -5.03
N SER A 9 -14.52 7.31 -3.97
CA SER A 9 -14.75 8.76 -3.91
C SER A 9 -14.02 9.47 -5.05
N ALA A 10 -14.68 10.47 -5.66
CA ALA A 10 -14.06 11.33 -6.67
C ALA A 10 -12.89 12.17 -6.12
N LEU A 11 -12.79 12.30 -4.80
CA LEU A 11 -11.70 12.99 -4.10
C LEU A 11 -10.59 12.04 -3.63
N SER A 12 -10.65 10.76 -4.02
CA SER A 12 -9.61 9.78 -3.71
C SER A 12 -8.26 10.20 -4.32
N PRO A 13 -7.14 10.06 -3.60
CA PRO A 13 -5.81 10.28 -4.17
C PRO A 13 -5.39 9.17 -5.16
N PHE A 14 -6.09 8.04 -5.15
CA PHE A 14 -5.77 6.90 -6.01
C PHE A 14 -6.47 6.95 -7.37
N ILE A 15 -5.73 6.53 -8.39
CA ILE A 15 -6.26 6.24 -9.72
C ILE A 15 -6.72 4.78 -9.71
N PHE A 16 -8.03 4.56 -9.68
CA PHE A 16 -8.62 3.22 -9.70
C PHE A 16 -8.76 2.72 -11.12
N GLU A 17 -8.13 1.59 -11.42
CA GLU A 17 -8.12 1.01 -12.76
C GLU A 17 -7.96 -0.52 -12.69
N PRO A 18 -8.43 -1.26 -13.72
CA PRO A 18 -8.24 -2.70 -13.77
C PRO A 18 -6.76 -3.11 -13.69
N ILE A 19 -6.50 -4.27 -13.08
CA ILE A 19 -5.16 -4.88 -13.04
C ILE A 19 -4.68 -5.09 -14.49
N ALA A 20 -3.48 -4.64 -14.83
CA ALA A 20 -2.87 -4.90 -16.12
C ALA A 20 -2.83 -6.41 -16.42
N ALA A 21 -3.14 -6.81 -17.66
CA ALA A 21 -3.32 -8.22 -18.01
C ALA A 21 -2.08 -9.09 -17.70
N SER A 22 -0.87 -8.58 -17.96
CA SER A 22 0.39 -9.26 -17.65
C SER A 22 0.61 -9.41 -16.14
N THR A 23 0.35 -8.37 -15.36
CA THR A 23 0.41 -8.37 -13.89
C THR A 23 -0.59 -9.36 -13.29
N LYS A 24 -1.83 -9.37 -13.80
CA LYS A 24 -2.85 -10.33 -13.36
C LYS A 24 -2.43 -11.76 -13.68
N ALA A 25 -1.99 -12.02 -14.92
CA ALA A 25 -1.53 -13.35 -15.33
C ALA A 25 -0.33 -13.83 -14.52
N HIS A 26 0.55 -12.92 -14.08
CA HIS A 26 1.65 -13.24 -13.18
C HIS A 26 1.19 -13.72 -11.81
N PHE A 27 0.37 -12.94 -11.11
CA PHE A 27 -0.10 -13.30 -9.77
C PHE A 27 -1.13 -14.45 -9.78
N ASP A 28 -1.90 -14.63 -10.86
CA ASP A 28 -2.83 -15.77 -11.01
C ASP A 28 -2.09 -17.12 -11.08
N ARG A 29 -0.81 -17.13 -11.50
CA ARG A 29 0.03 -18.35 -11.51
C ARG A 29 0.59 -18.72 -10.14
N ILE A 30 0.49 -17.82 -9.15
CA ILE A 30 0.95 -18.05 -7.78
C ILE A 30 -0.29 -18.41 -6.95
N PRO A 31 -0.48 -19.68 -6.54
CA PRO A 31 -1.77 -20.16 -6.02
C PRO A 31 -2.33 -19.35 -4.85
N TRP A 32 -1.48 -18.99 -3.88
CA TRP A 32 -1.89 -18.19 -2.73
C TRP A 32 -2.15 -16.72 -3.09
N ALA A 33 -1.51 -16.18 -4.12
CA ALA A 33 -1.67 -14.77 -4.52
C ALA A 33 -2.93 -14.54 -5.35
N LYS A 34 -3.41 -15.57 -6.06
CA LYS A 34 -4.64 -15.53 -6.87
C LYS A 34 -5.87 -15.10 -6.08
N GLN A 35 -5.89 -15.31 -4.76
CA GLN A 35 -6.98 -14.86 -3.91
C GLN A 35 -7.18 -13.33 -3.99
N TYR A 36 -6.09 -12.54 -4.10
CA TYR A 36 -6.16 -11.08 -4.17
C TYR A 36 -6.64 -10.60 -5.55
N THR A 37 -6.16 -11.23 -6.64
CA THR A 37 -6.57 -10.87 -8.01
C THR A 37 -8.01 -11.28 -8.34
N SER A 38 -8.60 -12.17 -7.53
CA SER A 38 -9.94 -12.72 -7.72
C SER A 38 -10.95 -12.19 -6.70
N ASP A 39 -10.51 -11.45 -5.67
CA ASP A 39 -11.39 -10.91 -4.64
C ASP A 39 -12.20 -9.71 -5.18
N PRO A 40 -13.53 -9.84 -5.34
CA PRO A 40 -14.36 -8.78 -5.86
C PRO A 40 -14.56 -7.61 -4.88
N THR A 41 -14.12 -7.75 -3.63
CA THR A 41 -14.17 -6.71 -2.60
C THR A 41 -12.99 -5.74 -2.67
N LEU A 42 -11.96 -6.08 -3.43
CA LEU A 42 -10.76 -5.27 -3.60
C LEU A 42 -10.85 -4.39 -4.85
N GLN A 43 -10.52 -3.12 -4.69
CA GLN A 43 -10.50 -2.12 -5.76
C GLN A 43 -9.06 -1.90 -6.23
N PRO A 44 -8.66 -2.43 -7.40
CA PRO A 44 -7.30 -2.24 -7.89
C PRO A 44 -7.03 -0.76 -8.19
N TYR A 45 -5.83 -0.31 -7.84
CA TYR A 45 -5.39 1.06 -8.11
C TYR A 45 -3.93 1.11 -8.55
N THR A 46 -3.59 2.18 -9.27
CA THR A 46 -2.23 2.46 -9.75
C THR A 46 -1.32 2.82 -8.58
N THR A 47 -0.20 2.10 -8.43
CA THR A 47 0.83 2.49 -7.44
C THR A 47 1.65 3.65 -7.99
N ALA A 48 1.21 4.88 -7.76
CA ALA A 48 1.80 6.10 -8.33
C ALA A 48 3.31 6.23 -8.06
N ALA A 49 3.77 5.78 -6.88
CA ALA A 49 5.19 5.76 -6.52
C ALA A 49 6.08 4.91 -7.44
N ARG A 50 5.49 4.05 -8.29
CA ARG A 50 6.23 3.29 -9.31
C ARG A 50 6.29 3.95 -10.67
N ILE A 51 5.68 5.12 -10.85
CA ILE A 51 5.62 5.83 -12.12
C ILE A 51 6.60 7.01 -12.08
N PRO A 52 7.62 7.04 -12.95
CA PRO A 52 8.51 8.20 -13.07
C PRO A 52 7.71 9.47 -13.41
N LYS A 53 7.93 10.53 -12.62
CA LYS A 53 7.24 11.81 -12.80
C LYS A 53 8.03 12.69 -13.78
N ALA A 54 7.42 13.06 -14.90
CA ALA A 54 8.11 13.82 -15.97
C ALA A 54 8.67 15.18 -15.51
N ARG A 55 8.08 15.78 -14.46
CA ARG A 55 8.40 17.13 -13.97
C ARG A 55 8.89 17.15 -12.51
N SER A 56 9.21 16.00 -11.93
CA SER A 56 9.60 15.89 -10.52
C SER A 56 10.54 14.72 -10.26
N THR A 57 11.42 14.86 -9.28
CA THR A 57 12.30 13.77 -8.80
C THR A 57 11.66 12.96 -7.66
N ALA A 58 10.40 13.26 -7.30
CA ALA A 58 9.67 12.50 -6.31
C ALA A 58 9.50 11.03 -6.76
N ASP A 59 9.57 10.14 -5.78
CA ASP A 59 9.39 8.69 -5.91
C ASP A 59 10.44 7.98 -6.79
N THR A 60 11.51 8.66 -7.21
CA THR A 60 12.56 8.05 -8.04
C THR A 60 13.17 6.79 -7.43
N PHE A 61 13.21 6.68 -6.10
CA PHE A 61 13.62 5.46 -5.42
C PHE A 61 12.71 4.26 -5.75
N CYS A 62 11.39 4.43 -5.66
CA CYS A 62 10.42 3.37 -5.98
C CYS A 62 10.22 3.19 -7.49
N ALA A 63 10.19 4.28 -8.25
CA ALA A 63 9.90 4.31 -9.68
C ALA A 63 11.08 3.88 -10.56
N ILE A 64 12.32 4.01 -10.08
CA ILE A 64 13.54 3.71 -10.83
C ILE A 64 14.39 2.68 -10.09
N THR A 65 14.89 3.01 -8.88
CA THR A 65 15.86 2.15 -8.18
C THR A 65 15.28 0.78 -7.81
N LEU A 66 14.03 0.73 -7.35
CA LEU A 66 13.32 -0.49 -6.98
C LEU A 66 12.46 -1.05 -8.13
N ASN A 67 12.58 -0.50 -9.34
CA ASN A 67 11.78 -0.90 -10.51
C ASN A 67 12.69 -1.48 -11.60
N THR A 68 13.41 -2.54 -11.26
CA THR A 68 14.30 -3.25 -12.16
C THR A 68 14.00 -4.74 -12.18
N LYS A 69 14.52 -5.46 -13.18
CA LYS A 69 14.43 -6.93 -13.26
C LYS A 69 15.10 -7.65 -12.08
N ASP A 70 16.02 -6.97 -11.40
CA ASP A 70 16.82 -7.54 -10.31
C ASP A 70 16.25 -7.14 -8.93
N THR A 71 15.33 -6.16 -8.86
CA THR A 71 14.70 -5.68 -7.61
C THR A 71 13.23 -6.10 -7.54
N VAL A 72 12.27 -5.17 -7.53
CA VAL A 72 10.83 -5.50 -7.55
C VAL A 72 10.37 -5.59 -9.00
N THR A 73 10.05 -6.81 -9.42
CA THR A 73 9.73 -7.15 -10.80
C THR A 73 8.26 -6.95 -11.14
N VAL A 74 7.35 -7.16 -10.18
CA VAL A 74 5.91 -6.97 -10.35
C VAL A 74 5.32 -6.40 -9.06
N TRP A 75 4.51 -5.35 -9.17
CA TRP A 75 3.79 -4.73 -8.05
C TRP A 75 2.35 -4.45 -8.46
N GLN A 76 1.37 -4.92 -7.66
CA GLN A 76 -0.03 -4.51 -7.78
C GLN A 76 -0.57 -4.10 -6.41
N SER A 77 -1.37 -3.03 -6.36
CA SER A 77 -2.03 -2.57 -5.14
C SER A 77 -3.55 -2.54 -5.28
N TRP A 78 -4.25 -2.65 -4.15
CA TRP A 78 -5.69 -2.60 -4.02
C TRP A 78 -6.09 -1.80 -2.81
N TRP A 79 -7.22 -1.11 -2.91
CA TRP A 79 -7.92 -0.54 -1.78
C TRP A 79 -9.06 -1.45 -1.38
N LYS A 80 -9.16 -1.73 -0.09
CA LYS A 80 -10.31 -2.37 0.52
C LYS A 80 -11.07 -1.31 1.32
N PRO A 81 -12.27 -0.88 0.87
CA PRO A 81 -13.02 0.13 1.59
C PRO A 81 -13.37 -0.30 3.02
N ALA A 82 -13.52 0.69 3.90
CA ALA A 82 -14.02 0.45 5.26
C ALA A 82 -15.39 -0.27 5.21
N PRO A 83 -15.68 -1.20 6.14
CA PRO A 83 -16.99 -1.81 6.22
C PRO A 83 -18.07 -0.74 6.38
N SER A 84 -19.10 -0.79 5.52
CA SER A 84 -20.21 0.17 5.62
C SER A 84 -20.91 0.02 6.99
N PRO A 85 -21.32 1.12 7.64
CA PRO A 85 -22.11 1.04 8.86
C PRO A 85 -23.36 0.20 8.60
N SER A 86 -23.64 -0.80 9.45
CA SER A 86 -24.89 -1.54 9.35
C SER A 86 -26.05 -0.58 9.62
N PRO A 87 -27.03 -0.41 8.71
CA PRO A 87 -28.21 0.40 8.97
C PRO A 87 -29.14 -0.20 10.04
N ARG A 88 -28.84 -1.41 10.53
CA ARG A 88 -29.61 -2.13 11.57
C ARG A 88 -28.78 -2.45 12.82
N GLY A 89 -27.56 -1.93 12.94
CA GLY A 89 -26.78 -2.04 14.16
C GLY A 89 -27.29 -1.07 15.23
N PRO A 90 -26.98 -1.29 16.53
CA PRO A 90 -27.10 -0.22 17.51
C PRO A 90 -26.40 1.03 16.94
N ASN A 91 -26.93 2.23 17.25
CA ASN A 91 -26.29 3.51 16.91
C ASN A 91 -24.78 3.36 17.03
N PRO A 92 -23.97 3.75 16.03
CA PRO A 92 -22.53 3.64 16.13
C PRO A 92 -22.14 4.27 17.47
N GLU A 93 -21.61 3.46 18.38
CA GLU A 93 -21.03 3.98 19.61
C GLU A 93 -20.15 5.15 19.20
N GLU A 94 -20.34 6.30 19.83
CA GLU A 94 -19.49 7.46 19.59
C GLU A 94 -18.02 7.02 19.69
N GLY A 95 -17.30 7.06 18.58
CA GLY A 95 -15.86 7.24 18.63
C GLY A 95 -14.96 6.11 18.17
N GLN A 96 -15.20 5.48 17.00
CA GLN A 96 -14.06 5.06 16.16
C GLN A 96 -14.43 4.99 14.68
N LYS A 97 -13.92 5.94 13.90
CA LYS A 97 -13.97 5.91 12.43
C LYS A 97 -13.32 4.59 11.97
N LYS A 98 -14.04 3.81 11.17
CA LYS A 98 -13.46 2.65 10.48
C LYS A 98 -12.75 3.15 9.23
N PHE A 99 -11.52 2.68 9.04
CA PHE A 99 -10.67 3.02 7.91
C PHE A 99 -10.65 1.88 6.88
N GLY A 100 -10.31 2.21 5.64
CA GLY A 100 -10.00 1.21 4.63
C GLY A 100 -8.60 0.62 4.81
N GLU A 101 -8.28 -0.37 3.99
CA GLU A 101 -6.95 -1.00 3.94
C GLU A 101 -6.33 -0.81 2.56
N SER A 102 -5.05 -0.45 2.49
CA SER A 102 -4.23 -0.62 1.29
C SER A 102 -3.53 -1.98 1.36
N ILE A 103 -3.68 -2.75 0.29
CA ILE A 103 -3.12 -4.10 0.14
C ILE A 103 -2.24 -4.09 -1.10
N ALA A 104 -1.06 -4.71 -1.05
CA ALA A 104 -0.22 -4.90 -2.23
C ALA A 104 0.37 -6.29 -2.32
N LEU A 105 0.63 -6.73 -3.55
CA LEU A 105 1.46 -7.88 -3.88
C LEU A 105 2.72 -7.41 -4.59
N LEU A 106 3.86 -7.93 -4.14
CA LEU A 106 5.17 -7.61 -4.70
C LEU A 106 5.93 -8.89 -5.00
N SER A 107 6.30 -9.11 -6.26
CA SER A 107 7.30 -10.12 -6.64
C SER A 107 8.65 -9.45 -6.83
N PHE A 108 9.71 -10.11 -6.38
CA PHE A 108 11.06 -9.54 -6.35
C PHE A 108 12.16 -10.59 -6.59
N SER A 109 13.31 -10.09 -7.03
CA SER A 109 14.54 -10.82 -7.30
C SER A 109 15.60 -10.62 -6.21
N SER A 110 16.77 -11.25 -6.38
CA SER A 110 17.86 -11.27 -5.40
C SER A 110 18.68 -9.96 -5.31
N GLY A 111 18.37 -8.93 -6.09
CA GLY A 111 19.01 -7.61 -5.99
C GLY A 111 18.59 -6.81 -4.75
N LEU A 112 17.74 -7.38 -3.90
CA LEU A 112 17.30 -6.80 -2.63
C LEU A 112 17.93 -7.51 -1.41
N ASN A 113 18.92 -8.37 -1.61
CA ASN A 113 19.48 -9.19 -0.53
C ASN A 113 20.25 -8.34 0.49
N GLY A 114 20.00 -8.59 1.77
CA GLY A 114 20.87 -8.10 2.86
C GLY A 114 21.78 -9.19 3.43
N HIS A 115 21.35 -10.44 3.30
CA HIS A 115 22.10 -11.66 3.62
C HIS A 115 21.90 -12.67 2.48
N PRO A 116 22.67 -13.77 2.42
CA PRO A 116 22.48 -14.80 1.39
C PRO A 116 21.01 -15.22 1.28
N ASP A 117 20.47 -15.09 0.06
CA ASP A 117 19.08 -15.41 -0.31
C ASP A 117 18.00 -14.85 0.61
N THR A 118 18.27 -13.72 1.28
CA THR A 118 17.37 -13.11 2.26
C THR A 118 17.23 -11.62 2.01
N ILE A 119 15.98 -11.15 1.94
CA ILE A 119 15.66 -9.75 1.69
C ILE A 119 16.28 -8.84 2.77
N HIS A 120 16.79 -7.69 2.36
CA HIS A 120 17.31 -6.70 3.29
C HIS A 120 16.15 -6.11 4.11
N GLY A 121 16.27 -6.13 5.43
CA GLY A 121 15.21 -5.61 6.32
C GLY A 121 14.85 -4.14 6.04
N GLY A 122 15.83 -3.34 5.62
CA GLY A 122 15.60 -1.95 5.17
C GLY A 122 14.63 -1.84 3.99
N PHE A 123 14.62 -2.80 3.04
CA PHE A 123 13.64 -2.81 1.96
C PHE A 123 12.22 -3.04 2.49
N LEU A 124 12.03 -3.94 3.46
CA LEU A 124 10.72 -4.12 4.09
C LEU A 124 10.25 -2.84 4.80
N GLY A 125 11.18 -2.08 5.40
CA GLY A 125 10.88 -0.77 5.97
C GLY A 125 10.39 0.22 4.93
N VAL A 126 11.02 0.28 3.76
CA VAL A 126 10.59 1.13 2.63
C VAL A 126 9.18 0.78 2.19
N ILE A 127 8.88 -0.50 1.99
CA ILE A 127 7.54 -0.92 1.54
C ILE A 127 6.46 -0.62 2.59
N LEU A 128 6.79 -0.77 3.88
CA LEU A 128 5.89 -0.37 4.97
C LEU A 128 5.64 1.14 4.98
N ASP A 129 6.69 1.96 4.80
CA ASP A 129 6.53 3.43 4.73
C ASP A 129 5.62 3.83 3.56
N GLU A 130 5.88 3.31 2.36
CA GLU A 130 5.11 3.62 1.15
C GLU A 130 3.64 3.23 1.27
N LEU A 131 3.34 2.03 1.78
CA LEU A 131 1.95 1.55 1.82
C LEU A 131 1.16 2.10 3.02
N ILE A 132 1.78 2.26 4.19
CA ILE A 132 1.13 2.99 5.30
C ILE A 132 0.93 4.46 4.88
N GLY A 133 1.90 5.01 4.14
CA GLY A 133 1.81 6.31 3.47
C GLY A 133 0.58 6.40 2.57
N ASN A 134 0.34 5.42 1.69
CA ASN A 134 -0.87 5.34 0.88
C ASN A 134 -2.15 5.34 1.72
N ALA A 135 -2.20 4.57 2.81
CA ALA A 135 -3.36 4.59 3.70
C ALA A 135 -3.56 5.97 4.35
N ALA A 136 -2.49 6.62 4.81
CA ALA A 136 -2.55 7.97 5.36
C ALA A 136 -2.92 9.03 4.31
N GLU A 137 -2.43 8.85 3.09
CA GLU A 137 -2.75 9.64 1.92
C GLU A 137 -4.25 9.63 1.63
N TYR A 138 -4.89 8.47 1.73
CA TYR A 138 -6.34 8.35 1.51
C TYR A 138 -7.15 9.16 2.54
N GLU A 139 -6.63 9.33 3.75
CA GLU A 139 -7.34 9.97 4.87
C GLU A 139 -7.02 11.46 5.02
N ARG A 140 -6.04 11.99 4.29
CA ARG A 140 -5.64 13.41 4.36
C ARG A 140 -6.63 14.30 3.58
N PRO A 141 -6.76 15.59 3.94
CA PRO A 141 -7.45 16.55 3.08
C PRO A 141 -6.81 16.64 1.69
N HIS A 142 -7.61 16.64 0.63
CA HIS A 142 -7.14 16.55 -0.76
C HIS A 142 -6.14 17.66 -1.17
N ASP A 143 -6.23 18.84 -0.57
CA ASP A 143 -5.34 19.98 -0.81
C ASP A 143 -4.04 19.94 0.03
N LYS A 144 -3.77 18.87 0.76
CA LYS A 144 -2.60 18.73 1.64
C LYS A 144 -1.68 17.59 1.23
N SER A 145 -0.52 17.55 1.87
CA SER A 145 0.46 16.46 1.76
C SER A 145 0.63 15.78 3.12
N THR A 146 1.11 14.54 3.12
CA THR A 146 1.47 13.79 4.33
C THR A 146 2.96 13.50 4.30
N MET A 147 3.60 13.60 5.46
CA MET A 147 5.03 13.30 5.63
C MET A 147 5.22 12.34 6.80
N THR A 148 6.10 11.35 6.64
CA THR A 148 6.47 10.41 7.71
C THR A 148 7.20 11.16 8.82
N ALA A 149 6.69 11.08 10.05
CA ALA A 149 7.38 11.56 11.25
C ALA A 149 8.17 10.45 11.96
N TYR A 150 7.61 9.24 12.02
CA TYR A 150 8.35 8.06 12.41
C TYR A 150 7.79 6.81 11.74
N LEU A 151 8.65 5.80 11.61
CA LEU A 151 8.30 4.43 11.32
C LEU A 151 9.08 3.51 12.27
N LYS A 152 8.35 2.67 13.02
CA LYS A 152 8.90 1.56 13.81
C LYS A 152 8.61 0.27 13.07
N VAL A 153 9.64 -0.55 12.86
CA VAL A 153 9.52 -1.86 12.21
C VAL A 153 9.95 -2.95 13.17
N ASP A 154 9.08 -3.94 13.38
CA ASP A 154 9.44 -5.17 14.10
C ASP A 154 9.61 -6.31 13.09
N TYR A 155 10.83 -6.83 12.94
CA TYR A 155 11.13 -7.98 12.09
C TYR A 155 10.87 -9.28 12.86
N LYS A 156 10.03 -10.14 12.30
CA LYS A 156 9.54 -11.37 12.94
C LYS A 156 10.11 -12.62 12.29
N ARG A 157 10.24 -12.63 10.95
CA ARG A 157 10.74 -13.77 10.17
C ARG A 157 11.58 -13.29 8.99
N PRO A 158 12.64 -14.02 8.60
CA PRO A 158 13.36 -13.75 7.37
C PRO A 158 12.46 -13.97 6.15
N VAL A 159 12.70 -13.22 5.09
CA VAL A 159 12.01 -13.41 3.80
C VAL A 159 13.03 -13.85 2.76
N ALA A 160 12.79 -15.01 2.16
CA ALA A 160 13.66 -15.53 1.12
C ALA A 160 13.52 -14.77 -0.21
N THR A 161 14.61 -14.66 -0.94
CA THR A 161 14.69 -14.11 -2.30
C THR A 161 15.17 -15.19 -3.29
N PRO A 162 14.73 -15.18 -4.55
CA PRO A 162 13.62 -14.39 -5.09
C PRO A 162 12.28 -14.87 -4.48
N GLY A 163 11.27 -14.01 -4.50
CA GLY A 163 10.03 -14.31 -3.78
C GLY A 163 8.86 -13.43 -4.16
N THR A 164 7.74 -13.65 -3.46
CA THR A 164 6.55 -12.80 -3.53
C THR A 164 5.97 -12.64 -2.14
N LEU A 165 5.55 -11.42 -1.80
CA LEU A 165 4.96 -11.06 -0.51
C LEU A 165 3.62 -10.37 -0.72
N ALA A 166 2.77 -10.46 0.29
CA ALA A 166 1.65 -9.55 0.46
C ALA A 166 1.97 -8.52 1.54
N VAL A 167 1.45 -7.30 1.39
CA VAL A 167 1.54 -6.26 2.42
C VAL A 167 0.16 -5.68 2.63
N ARG A 168 -0.25 -5.54 3.88
CA ARG A 168 -1.53 -4.94 4.29
C ARG A 168 -1.26 -3.76 5.19
N THR A 169 -1.93 -2.64 4.96
CA THR A 169 -1.73 -1.41 5.71
C THR A 169 -3.05 -0.66 5.92
N TRP A 170 -3.17 0.03 7.04
CA TRP A 170 -4.38 0.76 7.40
C TRP A 170 -4.07 1.92 8.34
N VAL A 171 -4.98 2.88 8.40
CA VAL A 171 -4.97 3.93 9.43
C VAL A 171 -5.70 3.41 10.67
N GLU A 172 -5.13 3.64 11.85
CA GLU A 172 -5.78 3.33 13.13
C GLU A 172 -6.43 4.55 13.77
N LYS A 173 -5.83 5.73 13.57
CA LYS A 173 -6.27 6.94 14.25
C LYS A 173 -5.90 8.18 13.44
N VAL A 174 -6.82 9.15 13.42
CA VAL A 174 -6.56 10.51 12.93
C VAL A 174 -6.91 11.50 14.04
N GLN A 175 -5.99 12.41 14.38
CA GLN A 175 -6.21 13.45 15.38
C GLN A 175 -5.52 14.75 14.96
N GLY A 176 -6.31 15.74 14.54
CA GLY A 176 -5.79 16.98 13.98
C GLY A 176 -4.91 16.70 12.76
N ARG A 177 -3.64 17.13 12.81
CA ARG A 177 -2.67 16.90 11.72
C ARG A 177 -1.92 15.57 11.81
N LYS A 178 -2.24 14.70 12.78
CA LYS A 178 -1.55 13.43 13.02
C LYS A 178 -2.40 12.27 12.51
N ILE A 179 -1.78 11.39 11.71
CA ILE A 179 -2.38 10.16 11.20
C ILE A 179 -1.48 8.99 11.61
N TRP A 180 -1.99 8.10 12.47
CA TRP A 180 -1.30 6.89 12.87
C TRP A 180 -1.76 5.73 12.00
N GLY A 181 -0.81 4.97 11.47
CA GLY A 181 -1.08 3.82 10.64
C GLY A 181 -0.23 2.61 11.02
N ARG A 182 -0.68 1.45 10.57
CA ARG A 182 -0.01 0.17 10.77
C ARG A 182 0.08 -0.62 9.49
N GLY A 183 1.03 -1.55 9.47
CA GLY A 183 1.20 -2.46 8.36
C GLY A 183 1.74 -3.82 8.77
N GLU A 184 1.47 -4.81 7.94
CA GLU A 184 1.96 -6.18 8.05
C GLU A 184 2.50 -6.65 6.71
N VAL A 185 3.69 -7.22 6.71
CA VAL A 185 4.28 -7.96 5.59
C VAL A 185 4.03 -9.44 5.82
N LEU A 186 3.46 -10.11 4.82
CA LEU A 186 3.02 -11.50 4.87
C LEU A 186 3.76 -12.35 3.82
N ASP A 187 4.18 -13.55 4.20
CA ASP A 187 4.69 -14.56 3.27
C ASP A 187 3.56 -15.33 2.57
N LYS A 188 3.96 -16.31 1.74
CA LYS A 188 3.06 -17.20 0.99
C LYS A 188 2.10 -18.01 1.86
N ASP A 189 2.46 -18.23 3.13
CA ASP A 189 1.72 -19.02 4.10
C ASP A 189 0.94 -18.11 5.07
N SER A 190 0.86 -16.80 4.76
CA SER A 190 0.22 -15.77 5.59
C SER A 190 0.87 -15.55 6.96
N ASN A 191 2.14 -15.95 7.14
CA ASN A 191 2.87 -15.60 8.34
C ASN A 191 3.31 -14.14 8.28
N VAL A 192 3.20 -13.44 9.41
CA VAL A 192 3.75 -12.08 9.55
C VAL A 192 5.27 -12.14 9.59
N CYS A 193 5.93 -11.56 8.59
CA CYS A 193 7.37 -11.43 8.49
C CYS A 193 7.90 -10.14 9.11
N ALA A 194 7.14 -9.04 8.99
CA ALA A 194 7.44 -7.76 9.61
C ALA A 194 6.15 -6.98 9.89
N THR A 195 6.16 -6.14 10.92
CA THR A 195 5.07 -5.20 11.22
C THR A 195 5.60 -3.78 11.26
N GLY A 196 4.80 -2.82 10.77
CA GLY A 196 5.09 -1.39 10.82
C GLY A 196 4.09 -0.65 11.71
N GLU A 197 4.58 0.31 12.48
CA GLU A 197 3.80 1.36 13.13
C GLU A 197 4.39 2.70 12.72
N ALA A 198 3.55 3.59 12.16
CA ALA A 198 4.01 4.86 11.65
C ALA A 198 3.09 6.01 12.05
N LEU A 199 3.69 7.19 12.16
CA LEU A 199 2.98 8.46 12.30
C LEU A 199 3.28 9.33 11.09
N PHE A 200 2.23 9.78 10.43
CA PHE A 200 2.28 10.77 9.36
C PHE A 200 1.73 12.11 9.84
N ILE A 201 2.34 13.20 9.36
CA ILE A 201 1.92 14.57 9.64
C ILE A 201 1.36 15.21 8.38
N VAL A 202 0.15 15.74 8.50
CA VAL A 202 -0.49 16.56 7.46
C VAL A 202 0.19 17.93 7.45
N VAL A 203 0.67 18.30 6.26
CA VAL A 203 1.38 19.55 5.98
C VAL A 203 0.78 20.25 4.77
N GLU A 204 1.13 21.52 4.58
CA GLU A 204 0.82 22.25 3.35
C GLU A 204 1.33 21.49 2.12
N ARG A 205 0.60 21.61 1.02
CA ARG A 205 0.92 20.86 -0.19
C ARG A 205 2.33 21.16 -0.66
N VAL A 206 3.13 20.12 -0.76
CA VAL A 206 4.51 20.23 -1.26
C VAL A 206 4.48 20.38 -2.78
N LYS A 207 4.98 21.51 -3.28
CA LYS A 207 5.12 21.76 -4.72
C LYS A 207 6.00 20.68 -5.35
N GLY A 208 5.53 20.06 -6.42
CA GLY A 208 6.25 19.00 -7.12
C GLY A 208 6.09 17.58 -6.54
N ALA A 209 5.39 17.39 -5.42
CA ALA A 209 5.09 16.05 -4.89
C ALA A 209 4.06 15.28 -5.75
N GLY A 210 3.28 15.98 -6.58
CA GLY A 210 2.42 15.39 -7.60
C GLY A 210 2.24 16.29 -8.82
N ASP A 211 2.37 15.71 -10.00
CA ASP A 211 1.69 16.11 -11.24
C ASP A 211 1.82 14.98 -12.27
N GLY A 212 0.67 14.58 -12.79
CA GLY A 212 0.50 13.66 -13.91
C GLY A 212 -0.94 13.69 -14.42
N SER A 213 -1.92 14.03 -13.56
CA SER A 213 -3.28 14.34 -14.02
C SER A 213 -3.34 15.80 -14.49
N LYS A 214 -3.44 15.96 -15.80
CA LYS A 214 -4.04 17.16 -16.41
C LYS A 214 -5.29 17.57 -15.64
N LEU A 215 -5.38 18.85 -15.28
CA LEU A 215 -6.66 19.56 -15.28
C LEU A 215 -7.21 19.59 -16.70
#